data_AF-A0A6A5HSX3-F1
#
_entry.id   AF-A0A6A5HSX3-F1
#
_cell.length_a   1.000
_cell.length_b   1.000
_cell.length_c   1.000
_cell.angle_alpha   90.00
_cell.angle_beta   90.00
_cell.angle_gamma   90.00
#
_symmetry.space_group_name_H-M   'P 1'
#
loop_
_entity.id
_entity.type
_entity.pdbx_description
1 polymer ?
#
loop_
_entity_poly.entity_id
_entity_poly.type
_entity_poly.pdbx_seq_one_letter_code
_entity_poly.pdbx_strand_id
1 'polypeptide(L)'
;MITQIVVCLQLSKLTHFGFFVLCPAAQAQYFRRFKLSSSKSQSIPVFTITGNSANMTRVRPTIVEVSDATTSKFHTKGIEALVTMAAKLFGAVSRKLERRQSTSSSDESIESGMVPNVNLPAYTQSSTRKLAFGTAATEEHKPLDDFYNNSTLTNISKLFCAVVLLTAFFLVMSRSLQFAYEAQQAAARAANPPIMGSRNRLVVDFQRNYIEFNDVKYCIKNDSTNTFHGESMKFGDLETPIYRYNDRVTHVFWRNDQLLEAVMIIAGHFIKTFNLTSIFQVLVSDNHPVIQIIDWIQIQNFGSTDDVKIDNFTLIDCQPEEKNEVAKRLYSDEFLQKITNNFTCHLQGFQVAPALLTSKSIDVNIIKIFYSYWVDLNHLIKMNCSSITLHSSTLSQADLIGFLKAWEGGNNSKLMFLSIHFGEGFELDVGGIVHRLAHEFKLIDGNEENTFEIKGNDDLIAEIAIPEDGRSFKLFIA
;
A
#
# COMPACT_ATOMS: atom_id res chain seq x y z
N MET A 1 3.94 67.79 25.52
CA MET A 1 3.57 66.80 24.48
C MET A 1 4.88 66.28 23.88
N ILE A 2 5.28 65.02 24.08
CA ILE A 2 4.65 63.73 23.69
C ILE A 2 4.95 63.44 22.21
N THR A 3 5.67 62.38 21.79
CA THR A 3 6.53 61.40 22.52
C THR A 3 7.63 60.85 21.57
N GLN A 4 8.69 60.28 22.15
CA GLN A 4 9.79 59.50 21.52
C GLN A 4 9.28 58.16 20.91
N ILE A 5 10.05 57.25 20.30
CA ILE A 5 11.15 56.36 20.78
C ILE A 5 11.85 55.83 19.50
N VAL A 6 13.15 55.97 19.24
CA VAL A 6 14.40 55.48 19.90
C VAL A 6 14.71 54.00 19.64
N VAL A 7 15.84 53.74 18.98
CA VAL A 7 16.48 52.43 18.79
C VAL A 7 17.72 52.36 19.70
N CYS A 8 17.98 51.21 20.34
CA CYS A 8 19.16 51.01 21.18
C CYS A 8 19.92 49.73 20.79
N LEU A 9 21.22 49.88 20.55
CA LEU A 9 22.22 48.81 20.47
C LEU A 9 23.25 49.11 21.58
N GLN A 10 23.60 48.11 22.39
CA GLN A 10 24.52 48.29 23.52
C GLN A 10 25.60 47.20 23.51
N LEU A 11 26.81 47.62 23.88
CA LEU A 11 28.04 46.84 23.76
C LEU A 11 28.93 47.22 24.95
N SER A 12 29.28 46.26 25.81
CA SER A 12 30.16 46.51 26.96
C SER A 12 31.16 45.37 27.16
N LYS A 13 32.42 45.74 27.38
CA LYS A 13 33.54 44.82 27.66
C LYS A 13 33.80 44.78 29.17
N LEU A 14 34.45 43.70 29.64
CA LEU A 14 35.45 43.77 30.70
C LEU A 14 36.45 42.60 30.56
N THR A 15 37.59 42.67 31.24
CA THR A 15 38.78 41.84 30.96
C THR A 15 39.46 41.39 32.26
N HIS A 16 40.16 40.25 32.24
CA HIS A 16 41.56 40.11 32.68
C HIS A 16 42.12 38.67 32.52
N PHE A 17 43.44 38.57 32.71
CA PHE A 17 44.34 37.40 32.75
C PHE A 17 43.75 36.07 33.28
N GLY A 18 44.16 34.87 32.84
CA GLY A 18 45.13 34.49 31.79
C GLY A 18 46.27 33.58 32.29
N PHE A 19 46.53 32.45 31.61
CA PHE A 19 47.77 31.65 31.73
C PHE A 19 47.99 30.74 30.51
N PHE A 20 49.25 30.48 30.16
CA PHE A 20 49.66 29.53 29.11
C PHE A 20 50.12 28.20 29.73
N VAL A 21 49.69 27.07 29.17
CA VAL A 21 50.35 25.75 29.34
C VAL A 21 50.34 25.04 27.97
N LEU A 22 51.40 24.28 27.68
CA LEU A 22 51.65 23.64 26.39
C LEU A 22 51.09 22.20 26.29
N CYS A 23 51.01 21.71 25.06
CA CYS A 23 50.71 20.33 24.63
C CYS A 23 51.57 19.26 25.36
N PRO A 24 51.16 17.96 25.40
CA PRO A 24 51.08 17.15 24.18
C PRO A 24 49.89 16.17 24.08
N ALA A 25 49.83 15.45 22.94
CA ALA A 25 48.73 14.57 22.54
C ALA A 25 48.86 13.12 23.07
N ALA A 26 47.73 12.42 23.16
CA ALA A 26 47.69 10.95 23.23
C ALA A 26 46.45 10.35 22.51
N GLN A 27 46.62 9.11 22.07
CA GLN A 27 45.80 8.30 21.17
C GLN A 27 44.37 8.00 21.64
N ALA A 28 43.46 7.77 20.68
CA ALA A 28 42.65 6.53 20.61
C ALA A 28 42.03 6.33 19.21
N GLN A 29 42.48 5.32 18.45
CA GLN A 29 41.78 4.85 17.24
C GLN A 29 40.88 3.66 17.61
N TYR A 30 39.60 3.68 17.21
CA TYR A 30 38.70 2.54 17.36
C TYR A 30 38.16 2.02 16.02
N PHE A 31 39.05 1.36 15.27
CA PHE A 31 38.72 0.74 13.99
C PHE A 31 38.08 -0.65 14.19
N ARG A 32 36.77 -0.71 14.49
CA ARG A 32 36.03 -2.00 14.56
C ARG A 32 35.82 -2.59 13.16
N ARG A 33 36.76 -3.41 12.71
CA ARG A 33 36.55 -4.34 11.58
C ARG A 33 35.43 -5.34 11.92
N PHE A 34 34.25 -5.20 11.31
CA PHE A 34 33.32 -6.31 11.22
C PHE A 34 33.80 -7.33 10.18
N LYS A 35 33.82 -8.61 10.56
CA LYS A 35 34.32 -9.72 9.74
C LYS A 35 33.14 -10.57 9.27
N LEU A 36 32.47 -10.15 8.21
CA LEU A 36 31.42 -10.94 7.57
C LEU A 36 32.02 -12.13 6.83
N SER A 37 31.56 -13.34 7.16
CA SER A 37 31.99 -14.58 6.51
C SER A 37 30.92 -15.11 5.53
N SER A 38 31.27 -15.12 4.25
CA SER A 38 30.91 -16.13 3.25
C SER A 38 29.48 -16.73 3.29
N SER A 39 28.69 -16.47 2.25
CA SER A 39 28.36 -17.55 1.30
C SER A 39 27.94 -17.00 -0.08
N LYS A 40 27.90 -17.89 -1.08
CA LYS A 40 27.38 -17.71 -2.45
C LYS A 40 28.08 -16.65 -3.32
N SER A 41 29.21 -17.08 -3.88
CA SER A 41 29.74 -16.52 -5.14
C SER A 41 28.73 -16.66 -6.29
N GLN A 42 28.61 -15.62 -7.11
CA GLN A 42 28.24 -15.72 -8.51
C GLN A 42 29.31 -15.03 -9.36
N SER A 43 29.60 -15.60 -10.53
CA SER A 43 30.77 -15.25 -11.35
C SER A 43 30.57 -13.97 -12.15
N ILE A 44 31.46 -12.98 -11.95
CA ILE A 44 31.60 -11.83 -12.85
C ILE A 44 32.64 -12.19 -13.93
N PRO A 45 32.30 -12.16 -15.23
CA PRO A 45 33.28 -12.33 -16.30
C PRO A 45 34.09 -11.04 -16.50
N VAL A 46 35.38 -11.09 -16.19
CA VAL A 46 36.33 -10.01 -16.53
C VAL A 46 36.79 -10.19 -17.98
N PHE A 47 36.45 -9.23 -18.85
CA PHE A 47 36.94 -9.20 -20.23
C PHE A 47 38.14 -8.26 -20.36
N THR A 48 39.33 -8.84 -20.51
CA THR A 48 40.54 -8.11 -20.91
C THR A 48 40.48 -7.83 -22.41
N ILE A 49 40.44 -6.56 -22.81
CA ILE A 49 40.50 -6.16 -24.22
C ILE A 49 41.97 -5.97 -24.62
N THR A 50 42.51 -6.91 -25.38
CA THR A 50 43.74 -6.72 -26.17
C THR A 50 43.36 -6.33 -27.59
N GLY A 51 43.67 -5.08 -27.98
CA GLY A 51 43.37 -4.58 -29.32
C GLY A 51 44.32 -5.13 -30.38
N ASN A 52 43.75 -5.56 -31.52
CA ASN A 52 44.46 -5.64 -32.80
C ASN A 52 43.46 -5.39 -33.95
N SER A 53 43.97 -5.09 -35.15
CA SER A 53 43.25 -4.28 -36.14
C SER A 53 42.44 -5.04 -37.20
N ALA A 54 41.60 -4.25 -37.89
CA ALA A 54 40.94 -4.48 -39.18
C ALA A 54 39.61 -5.26 -39.24
N ASN A 55 38.77 -4.80 -40.18
CA ASN A 55 37.57 -5.44 -40.75
C ASN A 55 36.35 -5.69 -39.83
N MET A 56 35.49 -4.68 -39.70
CA MET A 56 34.11 -4.86 -39.20
C MET A 56 33.20 -5.45 -40.29
N THR A 57 32.72 -6.69 -40.11
CA THR A 57 31.58 -7.24 -40.85
C THR A 57 30.25 -6.95 -40.14
N ARG A 58 29.20 -6.71 -40.94
CA ARG A 58 27.88 -6.22 -40.49
C ARG A 58 27.03 -7.35 -39.89
N VAL A 59 26.75 -7.28 -38.59
CA VAL A 59 25.80 -8.18 -37.90
C VAL A 59 24.43 -7.49 -37.77
N ARG A 60 23.34 -8.22 -38.05
CA ARG A 60 21.96 -7.79 -37.76
C ARG A 60 21.53 -8.35 -36.39
N PRO A 61 20.83 -7.58 -35.53
CA PRO A 61 20.14 -8.14 -34.37
C PRO A 61 18.94 -8.99 -34.80
N THR A 62 18.76 -10.15 -34.19
CA THR A 62 17.49 -10.89 -34.23
C THR A 62 16.63 -10.43 -33.05
N ILE A 63 15.40 -9.99 -33.31
CA ILE A 63 14.44 -9.66 -32.25
C ILE A 63 13.83 -10.97 -31.73
N VAL A 64 13.82 -11.13 -30.40
CA VAL A 64 13.05 -12.18 -29.71
C VAL A 64 11.96 -11.48 -28.91
N GLU A 65 10.70 -11.68 -29.30
CA GLU A 65 9.56 -11.19 -28.55
C GLU A 65 9.35 -12.05 -27.30
N VAL A 66 9.22 -11.40 -26.14
CA VAL A 66 8.80 -12.02 -24.88
C VAL A 66 7.46 -11.41 -24.51
N SER A 67 6.41 -12.23 -24.42
CA SER A 67 5.03 -11.80 -24.22
C SER A 67 4.59 -11.98 -22.76
N ASP A 68 4.52 -10.87 -22.01
CA ASP A 68 4.03 -10.87 -20.63
C ASP A 68 2.49 -10.96 -20.56
N ALA A 69 1.99 -12.10 -20.08
CA ALA A 69 0.55 -12.38 -19.94
C ALA A 69 0.25 -13.34 -18.77
N THR A 70 0.71 -13.00 -17.56
CA THR A 70 0.78 -13.93 -16.41
C THR A 70 -0.09 -13.58 -15.19
N THR A 71 -0.59 -12.34 -15.06
CA THR A 71 -1.35 -11.91 -13.86
C THR A 71 -2.80 -12.40 -13.81
N SER A 72 -3.47 -12.59 -14.95
CA SER A 72 -4.88 -13.02 -15.00
C SER A 72 -5.09 -14.52 -14.64
N LYS A 73 -4.10 -15.38 -14.89
CA LYS A 73 -4.25 -16.86 -14.82
C LYS A 73 -4.12 -17.48 -13.42
N PHE A 74 -3.88 -16.69 -12.37
CA PHE A 74 -3.73 -17.20 -11.01
C PHE A 74 -5.06 -17.38 -10.26
N HIS A 75 -6.00 -16.45 -10.38
CA HIS A 75 -7.26 -16.50 -9.61
C HIS A 75 -8.18 -17.68 -10.00
N THR A 76 -8.35 -17.95 -11.29
CA THR A 76 -9.16 -19.09 -11.76
C THR A 76 -8.60 -20.44 -11.28
N LYS A 77 -7.28 -20.64 -11.37
CA LYS A 77 -6.62 -21.87 -10.90
C LYS A 77 -6.77 -22.11 -9.40
N GLY A 78 -6.79 -21.04 -8.59
CA GLY A 78 -7.05 -21.16 -7.15
C GLY A 78 -8.44 -21.74 -6.85
N ILE A 79 -9.46 -21.25 -7.57
CA ILE A 79 -10.86 -21.72 -7.43
C ILE A 79 -11.00 -23.17 -7.94
N GLU A 80 -10.43 -23.49 -9.11
CA GLU A 80 -10.42 -24.85 -9.66
C GLU A 80 -9.75 -25.86 -8.71
N ALA A 81 -8.63 -25.48 -8.09
CA ALA A 81 -7.95 -26.30 -7.10
C ALA A 81 -8.81 -26.52 -5.84
N LEU A 82 -9.48 -25.48 -5.34
CA LEU A 82 -10.36 -25.58 -4.17
C LEU A 82 -11.56 -26.50 -4.42
N VAL A 83 -12.24 -26.32 -5.57
CA VAL A 83 -13.35 -27.19 -6.01
C VAL A 83 -12.89 -28.63 -6.19
N THR A 84 -11.70 -28.84 -6.77
CA THR A 84 -11.10 -30.19 -6.93
C THR A 84 -10.79 -30.84 -5.58
N MET A 85 -10.32 -30.08 -4.59
CA MET A 85 -10.08 -30.59 -3.24
C MET A 85 -11.40 -30.94 -2.53
N ALA A 86 -12.42 -30.08 -2.61
CA ALA A 86 -13.74 -30.35 -2.05
C ALA A 86 -14.36 -31.63 -2.65
N ALA A 87 -14.37 -31.77 -3.99
CA ALA A 87 -14.87 -32.94 -4.69
C ALA A 87 -14.13 -34.23 -4.29
N LYS A 88 -12.80 -34.16 -4.12
CA LYS A 88 -11.99 -35.30 -3.61
C LYS A 88 -12.33 -35.63 -2.16
N LEU A 89 -12.59 -34.64 -1.31
CA LEU A 89 -12.95 -34.83 0.09
C LEU A 89 -14.31 -35.53 0.23
N PHE A 90 -15.35 -35.01 -0.44
CA PHE A 90 -16.68 -35.65 -0.48
C PHE A 90 -16.59 -37.06 -1.07
N GLY A 91 -15.90 -37.25 -2.20
CA GLY A 91 -15.68 -38.56 -2.80
C GLY A 91 -14.85 -39.54 -1.94
N ALA A 92 -14.06 -39.06 -0.96
CA ALA A 92 -13.39 -39.90 0.02
C ALA A 92 -14.31 -40.27 1.20
N VAL A 93 -15.17 -39.33 1.64
CA VAL A 93 -16.16 -39.57 2.70
C VAL A 93 -17.22 -40.58 2.24
N SER A 94 -17.79 -40.43 1.03
CA SER A 94 -18.80 -41.37 0.51
C SER A 94 -18.27 -42.80 0.44
N ARG A 95 -17.08 -43.01 -0.15
CA ARG A 95 -16.44 -44.34 -0.23
C ARG A 95 -16.05 -44.91 1.14
N LYS A 96 -15.88 -44.09 2.17
CA LYS A 96 -15.63 -44.53 3.56
C LYS A 96 -16.91 -44.90 4.31
N LEU A 97 -18.06 -44.37 3.87
CA LEU A 97 -19.39 -44.73 4.37
C LEU A 97 -19.84 -46.08 3.79
N GLU A 98 -19.73 -46.21 2.46
CA GLU A 98 -20.07 -47.40 1.66
C GLU A 98 -19.31 -48.65 2.15
N ARG A 99 -18.00 -48.52 2.37
CA ARG A 99 -17.12 -49.60 2.85
C ARG A 99 -17.37 -50.07 4.30
N ARG A 100 -18.37 -49.52 4.99
CA ARG A 100 -18.81 -49.97 6.33
C ARG A 100 -20.10 -50.79 6.33
N GLN A 101 -20.78 -50.92 5.19
CA GLN A 101 -22.03 -51.71 5.09
C GLN A 101 -21.82 -53.15 4.60
N SER A 102 -20.59 -53.52 4.20
CA SER A 102 -20.31 -54.71 3.39
C SER A 102 -19.54 -55.84 4.10
N THR A 103 -19.68 -56.02 5.41
CA THR A 103 -18.99 -57.09 6.17
C THR A 103 -19.85 -57.71 7.28
N SER A 104 -20.70 -58.70 6.95
CA SER A 104 -21.32 -59.60 7.94
C SER A 104 -21.88 -60.90 7.32
N SER A 105 -21.14 -62.00 7.49
CA SER A 105 -21.51 -63.42 7.24
C SER A 105 -20.26 -64.25 7.61
N SER A 106 -20.18 -64.94 8.76
CA SER A 106 -20.85 -66.20 9.17
C SER A 106 -19.93 -67.42 8.97
N ASP A 107 -19.72 -68.22 10.02
CA ASP A 107 -19.82 -69.68 10.04
C ASP A 107 -19.47 -70.24 11.44
N GLU A 108 -20.04 -71.38 11.83
CA GLU A 108 -20.11 -71.89 13.21
C GLU A 108 -20.27 -73.43 13.29
N SER A 109 -19.57 -74.10 14.22
CA SER A 109 -19.85 -75.45 14.76
C SER A 109 -18.81 -75.81 15.85
N ILE A 110 -19.01 -76.40 17.05
CA ILE A 110 -20.05 -77.16 17.79
C ILE A 110 -19.59 -78.61 18.13
N GLU A 111 -19.74 -78.98 19.42
CA GLU A 111 -19.67 -80.36 19.98
C GLU A 111 -20.65 -80.44 21.20
N SER A 112 -20.93 -81.60 21.82
CA SER A 112 -22.02 -81.73 22.82
C SER A 112 -21.93 -82.89 23.85
N GLY A 113 -22.13 -82.56 25.14
CA GLY A 113 -22.48 -83.49 26.25
C GLY A 113 -22.26 -82.84 27.65
N MET A 114 -22.74 -83.32 28.81
CA MET A 114 -23.87 -84.17 29.28
C MET A 114 -23.86 -84.11 30.84
N VAL A 115 -24.80 -84.53 31.70
CA VAL A 115 -26.04 -85.37 31.69
C VAL A 115 -27.05 -84.81 32.75
N PRO A 116 -28.36 -85.15 32.73
CA PRO A 116 -29.42 -84.45 33.50
C PRO A 116 -29.81 -84.97 34.92
N ASN A 117 -30.41 -84.08 35.74
CA ASN A 117 -31.31 -84.38 36.89
C ASN A 117 -32.55 -83.44 36.78
N VAL A 118 -33.80 -83.90 36.56
CA VAL A 118 -34.75 -84.63 37.45
C VAL A 118 -35.43 -83.72 38.51
N ASN A 119 -36.56 -83.11 38.17
CA ASN A 119 -37.88 -83.40 38.78
C ASN A 119 -39.05 -82.57 38.20
N LEU A 120 -40.25 -83.16 38.21
CA LEU A 120 -41.59 -82.62 37.90
C LEU A 120 -42.59 -83.31 38.89
N PRO A 121 -43.91 -82.97 39.03
CA PRO A 121 -44.79 -82.41 37.99
C PRO A 121 -45.88 -81.39 38.40
N ALA A 122 -46.42 -80.69 37.38
CA ALA A 122 -47.79 -80.14 37.28
C ALA A 122 -48.24 -79.04 38.30
N TYR A 123 -49.31 -78.26 38.09
CA TYR A 123 -50.35 -78.25 37.04
C TYR A 123 -50.94 -76.84 36.84
N THR A 124 -51.07 -76.35 35.60
CA THR A 124 -52.23 -75.57 35.09
C THR A 124 -52.07 -75.28 33.59
N GLN A 125 -53.18 -75.19 32.85
CA GLN A 125 -53.15 -75.16 31.38
C GLN A 125 -54.26 -74.28 30.79
N SER A 126 -53.87 -73.15 30.18
CA SER A 126 -54.59 -72.44 29.11
C SER A 126 -53.59 -71.48 28.41
N SER A 127 -53.77 -71.05 27.16
CA SER A 127 -54.87 -71.30 26.20
C SER A 127 -54.35 -71.53 24.77
N THR A 128 -53.13 -72.05 24.61
CA THR A 128 -52.32 -71.85 23.39
C THR A 128 -51.88 -73.15 22.67
N ARG A 129 -52.67 -74.23 22.70
CA ARG A 129 -52.38 -75.44 21.89
C ARG A 129 -53.59 -76.31 21.61
N LYS A 130 -53.73 -76.76 20.35
CA LYS A 130 -54.88 -77.49 19.76
C LYS A 130 -56.13 -76.59 19.67
N LEU A 131 -56.84 -76.44 18.54
CA LEU A 131 -56.83 -77.01 17.17
C LEU A 131 -57.20 -75.88 16.18
N ALA A 132 -57.25 -75.99 14.85
CA ALA A 132 -56.59 -76.73 13.76
C ALA A 132 -57.14 -76.05 12.46
N PHE A 133 -56.55 -76.08 11.26
CA PHE A 133 -55.70 -77.03 10.55
C PHE A 133 -54.79 -76.27 9.56
N GLY A 134 -53.88 -76.98 8.87
CA GLY A 134 -53.29 -76.50 7.61
C GLY A 134 -51.86 -75.96 7.72
N THR A 135 -50.97 -76.49 6.89
CA THR A 135 -49.57 -76.07 6.70
C THR A 135 -49.40 -75.37 5.35
N ALA A 136 -48.71 -74.23 5.30
CA ALA A 136 -47.94 -73.81 4.11
C ALA A 136 -47.04 -72.59 4.41
N ALA A 137 -45.97 -72.48 3.61
CA ALA A 137 -45.18 -71.28 3.28
C ALA A 137 -44.44 -70.53 4.41
N THR A 138 -43.13 -70.40 4.20
CA THR A 138 -42.18 -69.55 4.94
C THR A 138 -42.15 -68.13 4.37
N GLU A 139 -42.27 -67.11 5.24
CA GLU A 139 -41.64 -65.80 5.02
C GLU A 139 -41.02 -65.30 6.33
N GLU A 140 -39.73 -64.98 6.32
CA GLU A 140 -39.02 -64.43 7.47
C GLU A 140 -39.17 -62.90 7.53
N HIS A 141 -40.10 -62.41 8.36
CA HIS A 141 -40.14 -61.00 8.72
C HIS A 141 -38.91 -60.64 9.57
N LYS A 142 -37.86 -60.11 8.94
CA LYS A 142 -36.77 -59.42 9.66
C LYS A 142 -37.31 -58.19 10.39
N PRO A 143 -36.89 -57.91 11.63
CA PRO A 143 -37.32 -56.73 12.38
C PRO A 143 -36.80 -55.45 11.71
N LEU A 144 -37.62 -54.41 11.67
CA LEU A 144 -37.32 -53.16 10.95
C LEU A 144 -36.61 -52.11 11.83
N ASP A 145 -36.43 -52.38 13.13
CA ASP A 145 -36.07 -51.39 14.14
C ASP A 145 -34.58 -50.95 14.12
N ASP A 146 -33.67 -51.79 13.60
CA ASP A 146 -32.23 -51.47 13.51
C ASP A 146 -31.91 -50.28 12.58
N PHE A 147 -32.84 -49.90 11.70
CA PHE A 147 -32.64 -48.80 10.75
C PHE A 147 -32.52 -47.42 11.42
N TYR A 148 -32.98 -47.27 12.66
CA TYR A 148 -32.90 -46.02 13.44
C TYR A 148 -31.84 -46.06 14.55
N ASN A 149 -30.68 -46.68 14.29
CA ASN A 149 -29.53 -46.56 15.19
C ASN A 149 -29.15 -45.08 15.39
N ASN A 150 -29.31 -44.60 16.62
CA ASN A 150 -29.19 -43.19 17.02
C ASN A 150 -27.80 -42.57 16.67
N SER A 151 -26.76 -43.41 16.58
CA SER A 151 -25.42 -43.02 16.10
C SER A 151 -25.45 -42.46 14.66
N THR A 152 -26.20 -43.11 13.75
CA THR A 152 -26.30 -42.69 12.35
C THR A 152 -26.97 -41.33 12.23
N LEU A 153 -28.09 -41.13 12.92
CA LEU A 153 -28.84 -39.87 12.92
C LEU A 153 -28.02 -38.73 13.55
N THR A 154 -27.28 -39.01 14.63
CA THR A 154 -26.33 -38.06 15.24
C THR A 154 -25.22 -37.65 14.26
N ASN A 155 -24.69 -38.58 13.46
CA ASN A 155 -23.65 -38.27 12.48
C ASN A 155 -24.18 -37.48 11.28
N ILE A 156 -25.41 -37.75 10.82
CA ILE A 156 -26.08 -36.96 9.78
C ILE A 156 -26.34 -35.52 10.27
N SER A 157 -26.81 -35.36 11.51
CA SER A 157 -27.01 -34.04 12.13
C SER A 157 -25.71 -33.22 12.20
N LYS A 158 -24.60 -33.85 12.63
CA LYS A 158 -23.27 -33.21 12.66
C LYS A 158 -22.79 -32.81 11.26
N LEU A 159 -23.00 -33.66 10.25
CA LEU A 159 -22.64 -33.34 8.86
C LEU A 159 -23.46 -32.17 8.32
N PHE A 160 -24.77 -32.14 8.57
CA PHE A 160 -25.66 -31.05 8.16
C PHE A 160 -25.25 -29.72 8.82
N CYS A 161 -25.00 -29.73 10.13
CA CYS A 161 -24.52 -28.56 10.87
C CYS A 161 -23.18 -28.01 10.29
N ALA A 162 -22.22 -28.91 10.00
CA ALA A 162 -20.95 -28.51 9.38
C ALA A 162 -21.12 -27.89 7.98
N VAL A 163 -22.06 -28.40 7.16
CA VAL A 163 -22.38 -27.81 5.85
C VAL A 163 -23.00 -26.42 6.01
N VAL A 164 -23.97 -26.25 6.93
CA VAL A 164 -24.60 -24.93 7.18
C VAL A 164 -23.58 -23.89 7.64
N LEU A 165 -22.70 -24.24 8.58
CA LEU A 165 -21.63 -23.35 9.05
C LEU A 165 -20.64 -22.99 7.93
N LEU A 166 -20.26 -23.96 7.10
CA LEU A 166 -19.38 -23.73 5.95
C LEU A 166 -20.03 -22.79 4.92
N THR A 167 -21.31 -22.97 4.62
CA THR A 167 -22.05 -22.09 3.71
C THR A 167 -22.20 -20.67 4.29
N ALA A 168 -22.48 -20.53 5.59
CA ALA A 168 -22.54 -19.22 6.25
C ALA A 168 -21.18 -18.50 6.19
N PHE A 169 -20.09 -19.20 6.46
CA PHE A 169 -18.72 -18.66 6.36
C PHE A 169 -18.41 -18.18 4.92
N PHE A 170 -18.72 -18.98 3.90
CA PHE A 170 -18.50 -18.56 2.50
C PHE A 170 -19.36 -17.35 2.11
N LEU A 171 -20.60 -17.24 2.60
CA LEU A 171 -21.45 -16.07 2.35
C LEU A 171 -20.88 -14.80 2.99
N VAL A 172 -20.39 -14.86 4.24
CA VAL A 172 -19.72 -13.73 4.90
C VAL A 172 -18.45 -13.34 4.14
N MET A 173 -17.54 -14.29 3.88
CA MET A 173 -16.30 -14.03 3.13
C MET A 173 -16.56 -13.47 1.73
N SER A 174 -17.62 -13.90 1.05
CA SER A 174 -17.99 -13.36 -0.27
C SER A 174 -18.38 -11.88 -0.21
N ARG A 175 -19.04 -11.43 0.88
CA ARG A 175 -19.36 -10.01 1.08
C ARG A 175 -18.12 -9.19 1.44
N SER A 176 -17.26 -9.67 2.33
CA SER A 176 -16.02 -8.95 2.67
C SER A 176 -15.12 -8.77 1.44
N LEU A 177 -15.01 -9.79 0.58
CA LEU A 177 -14.30 -9.70 -0.69
C LEU A 177 -14.98 -8.79 -1.71
N GLN A 178 -16.33 -8.74 -1.74
CA GLN A 178 -17.08 -7.80 -2.56
C GLN A 178 -16.79 -6.35 -2.15
N PHE A 179 -16.86 -6.03 -0.85
CA PHE A 179 -16.54 -4.70 -0.33
C PHE A 179 -15.08 -4.31 -0.57
N ALA A 180 -14.13 -5.21 -0.32
CA ALA A 180 -12.71 -4.94 -0.60
C ALA A 180 -12.46 -4.68 -2.10
N TYR A 181 -13.11 -5.44 -2.99
CA TYR A 181 -13.03 -5.23 -4.44
C TYR A 181 -13.68 -3.92 -4.87
N GLU A 182 -14.85 -3.58 -4.33
CA GLU A 182 -15.56 -2.33 -4.65
C GLU A 182 -14.83 -1.10 -4.12
N ALA A 183 -14.24 -1.15 -2.92
CA ALA A 183 -13.37 -0.11 -2.39
C ALA A 183 -12.09 0.06 -3.23
N GLN A 184 -11.42 -1.04 -3.59
CA GLN A 184 -10.24 -1.00 -4.45
C GLN A 184 -10.59 -0.49 -5.87
N GLN A 185 -11.77 -0.82 -6.39
CA GLN A 185 -12.25 -0.36 -7.68
C GLN A 185 -12.74 1.10 -7.64
N ALA A 186 -13.29 1.57 -6.51
CA ALA A 186 -13.58 2.98 -6.27
C ALA A 186 -12.29 3.81 -6.21
N ALA A 187 -11.27 3.33 -5.49
CA ALA A 187 -9.93 3.93 -5.49
C ALA A 187 -9.31 3.94 -6.90
N ALA A 188 -9.49 2.87 -7.69
CA ALA A 188 -9.01 2.81 -9.07
C ALA A 188 -9.75 3.78 -10.02
N ARG A 189 -11.05 4.01 -9.81
CA ARG A 189 -11.87 5.01 -10.52
C ARG A 189 -11.53 6.45 -10.10
N ALA A 190 -11.19 6.68 -8.83
CA ALA A 190 -10.68 7.96 -8.35
C ALA A 190 -9.28 8.27 -8.91
N ALA A 191 -8.43 7.24 -9.06
CA ALA A 191 -7.12 7.36 -9.70
C ALA A 191 -7.19 7.52 -11.23
N ASN A 192 -8.24 6.98 -11.87
CA ASN A 192 -8.49 7.08 -13.31
C ASN A 192 -9.93 7.56 -13.56
N PRO A 193 -10.21 8.87 -13.42
CA PRO A 193 -11.52 9.41 -13.76
C PRO A 193 -11.84 9.15 -15.25
N PRO A 194 -13.12 8.98 -15.61
CA PRO A 194 -13.52 8.80 -17.00
C PRO A 194 -13.07 10.01 -17.84
N ILE A 195 -12.72 9.77 -19.11
CA ILE A 195 -12.15 10.78 -20.02
C ILE A 195 -13.23 11.81 -20.40
N MET A 196 -13.50 12.75 -19.50
CA MET A 196 -14.34 13.91 -19.74
C MET A 196 -13.59 14.91 -20.63
N GLY A 197 -14.08 15.07 -21.86
CA GLY A 197 -13.80 16.17 -22.80
C GLY A 197 -12.44 16.85 -22.70
N SER A 198 -11.39 16.17 -23.18
CA SER A 198 -10.07 16.74 -23.57
C SER A 198 -9.65 18.03 -22.84
N ARG A 199 -9.55 18.00 -21.51
CA ARG A 199 -8.82 19.05 -20.78
C ARG A 199 -7.35 18.97 -21.18
N ASN A 200 -6.75 20.13 -21.49
CA ASN A 200 -5.36 20.23 -21.91
C ASN A 200 -4.43 19.71 -20.79
N ARG A 201 -3.96 18.47 -20.94
CA ARG A 201 -3.28 17.72 -19.87
C ARG A 201 -1.77 17.84 -20.05
N LEU A 202 -1.14 18.68 -19.23
CA LEU A 202 0.31 18.86 -19.20
C LEU A 202 0.97 18.04 -18.08
N VAL A 203 1.93 17.19 -18.44
CA VAL A 203 2.84 16.49 -17.52
C VAL A 203 4.26 17.00 -17.76
N VAL A 204 5.00 17.27 -16.69
CA VAL A 204 6.40 17.70 -16.72
C VAL A 204 7.24 16.72 -15.90
N ASP A 205 8.11 15.96 -16.57
CA ASP A 205 8.96 14.93 -15.96
C ASP A 205 10.43 15.36 -16.06
N PHE A 206 10.90 16.00 -14.97
CA PHE A 206 12.30 16.44 -14.85
C PHE A 206 13.24 15.25 -14.64
N GLN A 207 12.80 14.17 -13.97
CA GLN A 207 13.63 12.96 -13.82
C GLN A 207 14.06 12.41 -15.19
N ARG A 208 13.15 12.39 -16.17
CA ARG A 208 13.35 11.72 -17.46
C ARG A 208 13.50 12.67 -18.65
N ASN A 209 13.55 13.98 -18.39
CA ASN A 209 13.65 15.05 -19.38
C ASN A 209 12.58 14.92 -20.49
N TYR A 210 11.30 14.90 -20.11
CA TYR A 210 10.22 15.01 -21.10
C TYR A 210 9.02 15.79 -20.57
N ILE A 211 8.20 16.23 -21.53
CA ILE A 211 6.89 16.80 -21.30
C ILE A 211 5.86 15.97 -22.05
N GLU A 212 4.67 15.80 -21.49
CA GLU A 212 3.54 15.16 -22.17
C GLU A 212 2.39 16.18 -22.24
N PHE A 213 1.86 16.40 -23.43
CA PHE A 213 0.76 17.32 -23.66
C PHE A 213 -0.27 16.63 -24.57
N ASN A 214 -1.48 16.40 -24.06
CA ASN A 214 -2.58 15.74 -24.78
C ASN A 214 -2.14 14.42 -25.47
N ASP A 215 -1.58 13.52 -24.66
CA ASP A 215 -1.03 12.20 -25.05
C ASP A 215 0.14 12.23 -26.07
N VAL A 216 0.69 13.41 -26.40
CA VAL A 216 1.91 13.59 -27.20
C VAL A 216 3.09 13.92 -26.30
N LYS A 217 4.17 13.15 -26.43
CA LYS A 217 5.37 13.18 -25.58
C LYS A 217 6.54 13.86 -26.29
N TYR A 218 7.10 14.88 -25.65
CA TYR A 218 8.25 15.67 -26.08
C TYR A 218 9.46 15.26 -25.24
N CYS A 219 10.20 14.25 -25.72
CA CYS A 219 11.40 13.72 -25.07
C CYS A 219 12.61 14.59 -25.41
N ILE A 220 13.14 15.32 -24.44
CA ILE A 220 14.29 16.20 -24.64
C ILE A 220 15.57 15.34 -24.61
N LYS A 221 16.48 15.58 -25.56
CA LYS A 221 17.70 14.80 -25.81
C LYS A 221 18.90 15.70 -26.02
N ASN A 222 20.06 15.21 -25.59
CA ASN A 222 21.35 15.85 -25.84
C ASN A 222 21.69 15.79 -27.35
N ASP A 223 21.91 16.95 -27.95
CA ASP A 223 22.23 17.14 -29.38
C ASP A 223 23.65 16.67 -29.79
N SER A 224 24.46 16.18 -28.85
CA SER A 224 25.85 15.73 -29.09
C SER A 224 26.04 14.64 -30.18
N THR A 225 24.97 14.03 -30.69
CA THR A 225 25.03 13.08 -31.82
C THR A 225 24.82 13.73 -33.18
N ASN A 226 24.32 14.96 -33.27
CA ASN A 226 24.43 15.91 -34.39
C ASN A 226 24.30 15.31 -35.82
N THR A 227 23.31 14.44 -36.04
CA THR A 227 23.16 13.61 -37.26
C THR A 227 21.79 13.66 -37.92
N PHE A 228 20.89 14.52 -37.44
CA PHE A 228 19.54 14.70 -38.00
C PHE A 228 19.29 16.17 -38.38
N HIS A 229 18.86 16.38 -39.62
CA HIS A 229 18.43 17.66 -40.16
C HIS A 229 17.14 17.46 -40.96
N GLY A 230 16.19 18.40 -40.84
CA GLY A 230 14.99 18.43 -41.67
C GLY A 230 13.81 19.12 -41.00
N GLU A 231 13.54 18.80 -39.72
CA GLU A 231 12.40 19.33 -38.98
C GLU A 231 12.84 20.15 -37.77
N SER A 232 12.18 21.29 -37.56
CA SER A 232 12.30 22.14 -36.37
C SER A 232 10.93 22.38 -35.72
N MET A 233 10.95 22.79 -34.45
CA MET A 233 9.77 23.27 -33.74
C MET A 233 10.13 24.49 -32.91
N LYS A 234 9.22 25.47 -32.84
CA LYS A 234 9.40 26.71 -32.09
C LYS A 234 8.63 26.65 -30.77
N PHE A 235 9.35 26.80 -29.66
CA PHE A 235 8.82 26.86 -28.30
C PHE A 235 9.10 28.24 -27.71
N GLY A 236 8.06 29.04 -27.51
CA GLY A 236 8.21 30.47 -27.19
C GLY A 236 8.88 31.18 -28.36
N ASP A 237 10.05 31.79 -28.13
CA ASP A 237 10.85 32.44 -29.18
C ASP A 237 11.95 31.56 -29.78
N LEU A 238 12.27 30.42 -29.15
CA LEU A 238 13.37 29.55 -29.50
C LEU A 238 12.94 28.46 -30.49
N GLU A 239 13.73 28.26 -31.55
CA GLU A 239 13.55 27.20 -32.53
C GLU A 239 14.60 26.10 -32.30
N THR A 240 14.16 24.85 -32.25
CA THR A 240 14.99 23.68 -31.92
C THR A 240 14.76 22.55 -32.94
N PRO A 241 15.80 21.81 -33.35
CA PRO A 241 15.64 20.65 -34.20
C PRO A 241 14.89 19.52 -33.48
N ILE A 242 14.00 18.85 -34.22
CA ILE A 242 13.18 17.74 -33.72
C ILE A 242 13.32 16.48 -34.57
N TYR A 243 12.94 15.35 -34.00
CA TYR A 243 12.75 14.09 -34.72
C TYR A 243 11.47 13.40 -34.22
N ARG A 244 10.49 13.25 -35.11
CA ARG A 244 9.24 12.51 -34.82
C ARG A 244 9.51 11.01 -34.89
N TYR A 245 9.56 10.35 -33.73
CA TYR A 245 9.73 8.89 -33.64
C TYR A 245 8.44 8.14 -33.97
N ASN A 246 7.29 8.70 -33.56
CA ASN A 246 5.94 8.31 -34.00
C ASN A 246 4.94 9.43 -33.64
N ASP A 247 3.67 9.24 -33.99
CA ASP A 247 2.55 10.19 -33.78
C ASP A 247 2.40 10.71 -32.33
N ARG A 248 2.92 9.97 -31.34
CA ARG A 248 2.88 10.33 -29.91
C ARG A 248 4.24 10.64 -29.29
N VAL A 249 5.35 10.57 -30.05
CA VAL A 249 6.70 10.77 -29.50
C VAL A 249 7.53 11.63 -30.45
N THR A 250 7.77 12.87 -30.04
CA THR A 250 8.74 13.79 -30.64
C THR A 250 9.98 13.83 -29.76
N HIS A 251 11.16 13.61 -30.35
CA HIS A 251 12.43 13.94 -29.72
C HIS A 251 12.75 15.41 -30.02
N VAL A 252 13.16 16.16 -29.00
CA VAL A 252 13.56 17.58 -29.10
C VAL A 252 15.03 17.66 -28.72
N PHE A 253 15.89 18.18 -29.58
CA PHE A 253 17.33 18.19 -29.35
C PHE A 253 17.81 19.52 -28.77
N TRP A 254 18.64 19.43 -27.74
CA TRP A 254 19.10 20.57 -26.96
C TRP A 254 20.51 20.31 -26.40
N ARG A 255 21.23 21.37 -26.01
CA ARG A 255 22.57 21.23 -25.42
C ARG A 255 22.49 20.58 -24.03
N ASN A 256 23.43 19.70 -23.70
CA ASN A 256 23.41 18.90 -22.46
C ASN A 256 23.43 19.76 -21.18
N ASP A 257 24.10 20.91 -21.22
CA ASP A 257 24.18 21.91 -20.15
C ASP A 257 22.87 22.70 -19.93
N GLN A 258 21.90 22.57 -20.85
CA GLN A 258 20.64 23.31 -20.83
C GLN A 258 19.39 22.39 -20.81
N LEU A 259 19.53 21.10 -20.49
CA LEU A 259 18.39 20.16 -20.50
C LEU A 259 17.28 20.56 -19.51
N LEU A 260 17.65 21.07 -18.33
CA LEU A 260 16.71 21.62 -17.35
C LEU A 260 15.94 22.83 -17.92
N GLU A 261 16.68 23.79 -18.48
CA GLU A 261 16.17 25.02 -19.08
C GLU A 261 15.18 24.68 -20.22
N ALA A 262 15.51 23.69 -21.05
CA ALA A 262 14.64 23.21 -22.12
C ALA A 262 13.30 22.64 -21.61
N VAL A 263 13.30 21.87 -20.51
CA VAL A 263 12.05 21.41 -19.87
C VAL A 263 11.23 22.63 -19.41
N MET A 264 11.85 23.59 -18.74
CA MET A 264 11.17 24.79 -18.21
C MET A 264 10.59 25.66 -19.33
N ILE A 265 11.33 25.85 -20.42
CA ILE A 265 10.92 26.62 -21.62
C ILE A 265 9.74 25.94 -22.33
N ILE A 266 9.85 24.64 -22.60
CA ILE A 266 8.82 23.90 -23.35
C ILE A 266 7.53 23.78 -22.52
N ALA A 267 7.64 23.55 -21.20
CA ALA A 267 6.49 23.55 -20.30
C ALA A 267 5.83 24.93 -20.24
N GLY A 268 6.62 26.00 -20.09
CA GLY A 268 6.13 27.38 -20.10
C GLY A 268 5.47 27.77 -21.43
N HIS A 269 5.96 27.25 -22.57
CA HIS A 269 5.32 27.42 -23.86
C HIS A 269 3.92 26.78 -23.88
N PHE A 270 3.76 25.52 -23.45
CA PHE A 270 2.44 24.89 -23.40
C PHE A 270 1.47 25.63 -22.45
N ILE A 271 1.95 26.04 -21.27
CA ILE A 271 1.14 26.79 -20.30
C ILE A 271 0.63 28.10 -20.90
N LYS A 272 1.53 28.89 -21.53
CA LYS A 272 1.19 30.18 -22.13
C LYS A 272 0.34 30.06 -23.39
N THR A 273 0.68 29.14 -24.30
CA THR A 273 0.00 29.00 -25.60
C THR A 273 -1.40 28.39 -25.48
N PHE A 274 -1.66 27.56 -24.46
CA PHE A 274 -2.95 26.94 -24.23
C PHE A 274 -3.71 27.49 -23.00
N ASN A 275 -3.20 28.59 -22.40
CA ASN A 275 -3.74 29.28 -21.23
C ASN A 275 -4.10 28.32 -20.07
N LEU A 276 -3.12 27.51 -19.66
CA LEU A 276 -3.33 26.45 -18.66
C LEU A 276 -3.32 27.02 -17.24
N THR A 277 -4.41 26.84 -16.51
CA THR A 277 -4.52 27.21 -15.09
C THR A 277 -4.01 26.11 -14.14
N SER A 278 -3.78 24.89 -14.63
CA SER A 278 -3.05 23.86 -13.88
C SER A 278 -2.11 23.03 -14.75
N ILE A 279 -1.06 22.50 -14.12
CA ILE A 279 -0.22 21.41 -14.62
C ILE A 279 -0.76 20.12 -14.00
N PHE A 280 -1.10 19.12 -14.81
CA PHE A 280 -1.65 17.86 -14.31
C PHE A 280 -0.65 17.12 -13.43
N GLN A 281 0.62 17.05 -13.83
CA GLN A 281 1.65 16.36 -13.02
C GLN A 281 3.04 16.96 -13.19
N VAL A 282 3.78 17.05 -12.08
CA VAL A 282 5.20 17.41 -12.02
C VAL A 282 5.96 16.32 -11.27
N LEU A 283 6.98 15.72 -11.91
CA LEU A 283 7.87 14.72 -11.31
C LEU A 283 9.31 15.24 -11.26
N VAL A 284 9.92 15.18 -10.08
CA VAL A 284 11.27 15.73 -9.79
C VAL A 284 12.17 14.67 -9.15
N SER A 285 13.45 14.66 -9.53
CA SER A 285 14.50 13.93 -8.82
C SER A 285 15.83 14.71 -8.84
N ASP A 286 16.79 14.18 -8.10
CA ASP A 286 18.22 14.46 -8.04
C ASP A 286 18.96 14.65 -9.38
N ASN A 287 18.38 14.25 -10.52
CA ASN A 287 18.95 14.46 -11.85
C ASN A 287 19.15 15.95 -12.22
N HIS A 288 18.53 16.88 -11.48
CA HIS A 288 18.66 18.33 -11.66
C HIS A 288 18.72 19.05 -10.29
N PRO A 289 19.25 20.29 -10.23
CA PRO A 289 19.12 21.16 -9.06
C PRO A 289 17.64 21.38 -8.68
N VAL A 290 17.20 20.76 -7.59
CA VAL A 290 15.78 20.72 -7.23
C VAL A 290 15.29 22.09 -6.75
N ILE A 291 16.21 22.88 -6.18
CA ILE A 291 15.95 24.28 -5.79
C ILE A 291 15.49 25.11 -7.00
N GLN A 292 16.13 24.96 -8.17
CA GLN A 292 15.77 25.74 -9.37
C GLN A 292 14.39 25.37 -9.93
N ILE A 293 13.99 24.10 -9.80
CA ILE A 293 12.67 23.63 -10.21
C ILE A 293 11.58 24.18 -9.27
N ILE A 294 11.85 24.18 -7.97
CA ILE A 294 10.93 24.74 -6.97
C ILE A 294 10.81 26.27 -7.13
N ASP A 295 11.93 26.98 -7.24
CA ASP A 295 11.95 28.43 -7.47
C ASP A 295 11.20 28.79 -8.78
N TRP A 296 11.30 27.97 -9.85
CA TRP A 296 10.51 28.13 -11.09
C TRP A 296 9.00 27.93 -10.87
N ILE A 297 8.58 26.89 -10.12
CA ILE A 297 7.16 26.68 -9.75
C ILE A 297 6.62 27.88 -8.96
N GLN A 298 7.42 28.46 -8.06
CA GLN A 298 7.00 29.61 -7.25
C GLN A 298 6.94 30.90 -8.07
N ILE A 299 8.00 31.25 -8.80
CA ILE A 299 8.11 32.51 -9.57
C ILE A 299 7.13 32.59 -10.74
N GLN A 300 6.84 31.48 -11.41
CA GLN A 300 6.12 31.52 -12.69
C GLN A 300 4.60 31.53 -12.54
N ASN A 301 4.00 32.65 -12.96
CA ASN A 301 2.64 32.68 -13.51
C ASN A 301 2.65 32.56 -15.05
N PHE A 302 3.81 32.34 -15.70
CA PHE A 302 3.95 32.03 -17.14
C PHE A 302 3.39 33.07 -18.14
N GLY A 303 2.98 34.25 -17.66
CA GLY A 303 2.23 35.25 -18.44
C GLY A 303 0.71 35.06 -18.42
N SER A 304 0.20 34.07 -17.67
CA SER A 304 -1.19 34.01 -17.21
C SER A 304 -1.47 35.18 -16.24
N THR A 305 -2.73 35.61 -16.16
CA THR A 305 -3.22 36.46 -15.06
C THR A 305 -3.35 35.70 -13.74
N ASP A 306 -3.48 34.37 -13.83
CA ASP A 306 -3.89 33.49 -12.75
C ASP A 306 -2.71 32.59 -12.33
N ASP A 307 -2.54 32.40 -11.01
CA ASP A 307 -1.57 31.48 -10.42
C ASP A 307 -1.77 30.04 -10.91
N VAL A 308 -0.84 29.56 -11.75
CA VAL A 308 -0.89 28.20 -12.28
C VAL A 308 -0.67 27.18 -11.16
N LYS A 309 -1.64 26.28 -10.98
CA LYS A 309 -1.63 25.24 -9.95
C LYS A 309 -0.98 23.95 -10.44
N ILE A 310 -0.67 23.04 -9.53
CA ILE A 310 -0.17 21.69 -9.83
C ILE A 310 -1.11 20.68 -9.21
N ASP A 311 -1.74 19.85 -10.04
CA ASP A 311 -2.65 18.82 -9.54
C ASP A 311 -1.87 17.71 -8.83
N ASN A 312 -0.79 17.20 -9.42
CA ASN A 312 0.00 16.10 -8.84
C ASN A 312 1.49 16.45 -8.80
N PHE A 313 2.07 16.65 -7.62
CA PHE A 313 3.51 16.87 -7.43
C PHE A 313 4.19 15.65 -6.78
N THR A 314 5.35 15.25 -7.30
CA THR A 314 6.17 14.17 -6.73
C THR A 314 7.66 14.52 -6.73
N LEU A 315 8.30 14.49 -5.56
CA LEU A 315 9.75 14.56 -5.40
C LEU A 315 10.31 13.20 -4.95
N ILE A 316 11.28 12.68 -5.70
CA ILE A 316 11.95 11.40 -5.42
C ILE A 316 13.15 11.60 -4.48
N ASP A 317 14.10 12.48 -4.81
CA ASP A 317 15.12 12.97 -3.90
C ASP A 317 15.73 14.27 -4.47
N CYS A 318 16.69 14.88 -3.78
CA CYS A 318 17.57 15.93 -4.31
C CYS A 318 19.04 15.66 -3.93
N GLN A 319 19.96 16.48 -4.47
CA GLN A 319 21.38 16.38 -4.12
C GLN A 319 21.61 16.58 -2.61
N PRO A 320 22.55 15.85 -1.97
CA PRO A 320 22.71 15.82 -0.50
C PRO A 320 22.85 17.21 0.15
N GLU A 321 23.61 18.10 -0.49
CA GLU A 321 23.85 19.48 -0.07
C GLU A 321 22.60 20.38 -0.16
N GLU A 322 21.66 20.08 -1.06
CA GLU A 322 20.42 20.85 -1.24
C GLU A 322 19.35 20.49 -0.18
N LYS A 323 19.43 19.30 0.44
CA LYS A 323 18.31 18.68 1.19
C LYS A 323 17.64 19.57 2.24
N ASN A 324 18.39 20.34 3.02
CA ASN A 324 17.80 21.26 4.02
C ASN A 324 17.09 22.46 3.36
N GLU A 325 17.64 23.03 2.29
CA GLU A 325 17.06 24.19 1.59
C GLU A 325 15.93 23.81 0.62
N VAL A 326 15.92 22.57 0.12
CA VAL A 326 14.79 21.96 -0.60
C VAL A 326 13.64 21.70 0.36
N ALA A 327 13.87 21.02 1.50
CA ALA A 327 12.84 20.83 2.52
C ALA A 327 12.22 22.16 2.97
N LYS A 328 13.05 23.18 3.16
CA LYS A 328 12.64 24.53 3.56
C LYS A 328 11.71 25.24 2.56
N ARG A 329 11.89 25.05 1.25
CA ARG A 329 10.97 25.59 0.22
C ARG A 329 9.75 24.71 0.04
N LEU A 330 9.97 23.41 -0.10
CA LEU A 330 8.95 22.41 -0.44
C LEU A 330 7.82 22.34 0.58
N TYR A 331 8.13 22.46 1.87
CA TYR A 331 7.14 22.45 2.95
C TYR A 331 6.67 23.84 3.38
N SER A 332 6.95 24.88 2.59
CA SER A 332 6.46 26.23 2.85
C SER A 332 4.96 26.36 2.55
N ASP A 333 4.26 27.20 3.32
CA ASP A 333 2.87 27.58 3.06
C ASP A 333 2.68 28.03 1.59
N GLU A 334 3.63 28.76 1.01
CA GLU A 334 3.58 29.27 -0.37
C GLU A 334 3.61 28.15 -1.42
N PHE A 335 4.56 27.23 -1.32
CA PHE A 335 4.68 26.11 -2.28
C PHE A 335 3.47 25.17 -2.18
N LEU A 336 3.04 24.83 -0.95
CA LEU A 336 1.91 23.93 -0.73
C LEU A 336 0.58 24.54 -1.23
N GLN A 337 0.41 25.87 -1.17
CA GLN A 337 -0.74 26.58 -1.78
C GLN A 337 -0.77 26.56 -3.32
N LYS A 338 0.27 26.06 -4.01
CA LYS A 338 0.22 25.76 -5.45
C LYS A 338 -0.21 24.33 -5.76
N ILE A 339 -0.17 23.40 -4.80
CA ILE A 339 -0.58 22.00 -5.00
C ILE A 339 -2.08 21.85 -4.68
N THR A 340 -2.86 21.22 -5.54
CA THR A 340 -4.33 21.11 -5.38
C THR A 340 -4.79 19.69 -5.02
N ASN A 341 -4.22 18.65 -5.65
CA ASN A 341 -4.67 17.28 -5.46
C ASN A 341 -3.65 16.40 -4.69
N ASN A 342 -2.58 15.93 -5.33
CA ASN A 342 -1.64 14.99 -4.71
C ASN A 342 -0.26 15.63 -4.47
N PHE A 343 0.20 15.64 -3.22
CA PHE A 343 1.60 15.90 -2.86
C PHE A 343 2.28 14.59 -2.43
N THR A 344 3.39 14.22 -3.06
CA THR A 344 4.21 13.06 -2.66
C THR A 344 5.68 13.45 -2.52
N CYS A 345 6.30 13.10 -1.39
CA CYS A 345 7.69 13.43 -1.10
C CYS A 345 8.45 12.24 -0.51
N HIS A 346 9.56 11.90 -1.15
CA HIS A 346 10.52 10.87 -0.75
C HIS A 346 11.86 11.44 -0.22
N LEU A 347 11.94 12.76 0.01
CA LEU A 347 13.12 13.44 0.50
C LEU A 347 13.54 12.92 1.89
N GLN A 348 14.70 12.27 1.98
CA GLN A 348 15.27 11.73 3.21
C GLN A 348 16.51 12.53 3.67
N GLY A 349 16.66 12.74 4.99
CA GLY A 349 17.97 13.02 5.60
C GLY A 349 18.31 14.50 5.84
N PHE A 350 17.34 15.40 5.77
CA PHE A 350 17.51 16.75 6.32
C PHE A 350 17.47 16.71 7.86
N GLN A 351 18.26 17.58 8.50
CA GLN A 351 18.46 17.60 9.96
C GLN A 351 17.52 18.60 10.66
N VAL A 352 17.12 19.65 9.96
CA VAL A 352 16.24 20.69 10.50
C VAL A 352 14.81 20.32 10.16
N ALA A 353 13.98 20.08 11.17
CA ALA A 353 12.54 19.95 10.99
C ALA A 353 11.99 21.24 10.32
N PRO A 354 11.30 21.15 9.17
CA PRO A 354 10.76 22.32 8.48
C PRO A 354 9.86 23.17 9.37
N ALA A 355 10.36 24.32 9.84
CA ALA A 355 9.67 25.25 10.75
C ALA A 355 8.57 26.07 10.03
N LEU A 356 7.77 25.40 9.20
CA LEU A 356 7.18 25.99 8.00
C LEU A 356 5.68 25.74 7.82
N LEU A 357 5.08 24.79 8.57
CA LEU A 357 3.64 24.72 8.75
C LEU A 357 3.21 25.68 9.88
N THR A 358 3.62 26.94 9.80
CA THR A 358 3.51 27.88 10.92
C THR A 358 2.20 28.66 10.89
N SER A 359 1.73 29.14 9.73
CA SER A 359 0.64 30.14 9.68
C SER A 359 -0.74 29.64 9.24
N LYS A 360 -0.82 28.64 8.35
CA LYS A 360 -2.09 28.17 7.75
C LYS A 360 -2.28 26.66 7.89
N SER A 361 -3.52 26.21 7.64
CA SER A 361 -3.81 24.80 7.34
C SER A 361 -3.37 24.45 5.92
N ILE A 362 -2.76 23.28 5.74
CA ILE A 362 -2.56 22.70 4.41
C ILE A 362 -3.94 22.25 3.89
N ASP A 363 -4.30 22.72 2.70
CA ASP A 363 -5.51 22.29 1.98
C ASP A 363 -5.12 21.64 0.64
N VAL A 364 -4.52 20.46 0.74
CA VAL A 364 -4.14 19.58 -0.38
C VAL A 364 -4.96 18.30 -0.23
N ASN A 365 -5.55 17.78 -1.31
CA ASN A 365 -6.45 16.63 -1.20
C ASN A 365 -5.76 15.39 -0.58
N ILE A 366 -4.57 15.02 -1.06
CA ILE A 366 -3.80 13.86 -0.59
C ILE A 366 -2.35 14.27 -0.34
N ILE A 367 -1.83 13.95 0.85
CA ILE A 367 -0.44 14.18 1.23
C ILE A 367 0.28 12.87 1.57
N LYS A 368 1.46 12.63 0.97
CA LYS A 368 2.29 11.44 1.19
C LYS A 368 3.73 11.81 1.49
N ILE A 369 4.22 11.47 2.68
CA ILE A 369 5.56 11.80 3.16
C ILE A 369 6.25 10.50 3.59
N PHE A 370 7.26 10.06 2.83
CA PHE A 370 7.90 8.75 3.04
C PHE A 370 8.96 8.74 4.16
N TYR A 371 9.39 9.92 4.61
CA TYR A 371 10.33 10.10 5.71
C TYR A 371 9.79 11.17 6.66
N SER A 372 8.79 10.79 7.45
CA SER A 372 8.00 11.69 8.30
C SER A 372 8.47 11.78 9.75
N TYR A 373 9.72 11.41 10.06
CA TYR A 373 10.33 11.45 11.41
C TYR A 373 10.40 12.85 12.05
N TRP A 374 10.07 13.90 11.29
CA TRP A 374 10.02 15.30 11.70
C TRP A 374 8.59 15.83 11.91
N VAL A 375 7.58 15.04 11.53
CA VAL A 375 6.16 15.40 11.65
C VAL A 375 5.70 15.10 13.07
N ASP A 376 5.36 16.15 13.82
CA ASP A 376 4.74 16.04 15.15
C ASP A 376 3.20 16.24 15.08
N LEU A 377 2.54 16.18 16.24
CA LEU A 377 1.10 16.46 16.38
C LEU A 377 0.68 17.84 15.83
N ASN A 378 1.49 18.89 16.01
CA ASN A 378 1.17 20.25 15.56
C ASN A 378 1.20 20.36 14.03
N HIS A 379 2.09 19.60 13.37
CA HIS A 379 2.13 19.48 11.92
C HIS A 379 0.92 18.67 11.41
N LEU A 380 0.60 17.55 12.07
CA LEU A 380 -0.50 16.66 11.65
C LEU A 380 -1.88 17.32 11.77
N ILE A 381 -2.17 18.03 12.88
CA ILE A 381 -3.45 18.78 13.03
C ILE A 381 -3.63 19.83 11.92
N LYS A 382 -2.54 20.41 11.39
CA LYS A 382 -2.60 21.40 10.30
C LYS A 382 -2.81 20.80 8.91
N MET A 383 -2.74 19.48 8.75
CA MET A 383 -3.01 18.77 7.49
C MET A 383 -4.53 18.56 7.30
N ASN A 384 -5.25 19.57 6.79
CA ASN A 384 -6.69 19.43 6.49
C ASN A 384 -6.93 18.75 5.13
N CYS A 385 -6.26 17.60 4.95
CA CYS A 385 -6.29 16.78 3.74
C CYS A 385 -7.40 15.72 3.84
N SER A 386 -7.86 15.15 2.72
CA SER A 386 -8.77 13.99 2.75
C SER A 386 -8.03 12.66 2.97
N SER A 387 -6.78 12.57 2.51
CA SER A 387 -5.94 11.38 2.68
C SER A 387 -4.54 11.77 3.12
N ILE A 388 -4.09 11.21 4.25
CA ILE A 388 -2.75 11.41 4.80
C ILE A 388 -2.01 10.07 4.82
N THR A 389 -0.80 10.02 4.27
CA THR A 389 0.08 8.84 4.37
C THR A 389 1.47 9.24 4.84
N LEU A 390 1.88 8.70 6.00
CA LEU A 390 3.18 8.96 6.61
C LEU A 390 3.96 7.64 6.69
N HIS A 391 5.19 7.61 6.18
CA HIS A 391 6.12 6.48 6.39
C HIS A 391 7.39 6.93 7.13
N SER A 392 8.05 5.98 7.79
CA SER A 392 9.16 6.23 8.72
C SER A 392 8.80 7.27 9.79
N SER A 393 7.57 7.18 10.31
CA SER A 393 7.06 8.08 11.35
C SER A 393 7.62 7.73 12.72
N THR A 394 7.72 8.75 13.57
CA THR A 394 8.11 8.65 14.98
C THR A 394 7.04 9.25 15.91
N LEU A 395 5.82 9.48 15.40
CA LEU A 395 4.67 9.92 16.19
C LEU A 395 4.39 8.93 17.33
N SER A 396 4.23 9.44 18.55
CA SER A 396 4.00 8.60 19.72
C SER A 396 2.51 8.27 19.90
N GLN A 397 2.23 7.29 20.75
CA GLN A 397 0.90 7.02 21.29
C GLN A 397 0.17 8.30 21.76
N ALA A 398 0.89 9.23 22.40
CA ALA A 398 0.29 10.47 22.92
C ALA A 398 -0.09 11.44 21.78
N ASP A 399 0.69 11.48 20.70
CA ASP A 399 0.36 12.27 19.50
C ASP A 399 -0.87 11.69 18.80
N LEU A 400 -0.97 10.36 18.68
CA LEU A 400 -2.14 9.70 18.07
C LEU A 400 -3.44 10.00 18.84
N ILE A 401 -3.42 9.87 20.18
CA ILE A 401 -4.57 10.22 21.02
C ILE A 401 -4.89 11.72 20.94
N GLY A 402 -3.86 12.59 20.94
CA GLY A 402 -4.03 14.04 20.78
C GLY A 402 -4.65 14.42 19.44
N PHE A 403 -4.29 13.72 18.37
CA PHE A 403 -4.85 13.92 17.04
C PHE A 403 -6.31 13.47 16.96
N LEU A 404 -6.65 12.29 17.50
CA LEU A 404 -8.03 11.80 17.52
C LEU A 404 -8.94 12.74 18.33
N LYS A 405 -8.47 13.30 19.46
CA LYS A 405 -9.19 14.33 20.21
C LYS A 405 -9.34 15.66 19.44
N ALA A 406 -8.34 16.03 18.64
CA ALA A 406 -8.45 17.22 17.79
C ALA A 406 -9.48 17.02 16.67
N TRP A 407 -9.53 15.83 16.07
CA TRP A 407 -10.54 15.44 15.07
C TRP A 407 -11.95 15.34 15.66
N GLU A 408 -12.11 14.68 16.81
CA GLU A 408 -13.37 14.64 17.57
C GLU A 408 -13.88 16.06 17.87
N GLY A 409 -12.96 16.99 18.21
CA GLY A 409 -13.24 18.42 18.36
C GLY A 409 -13.56 19.20 17.07
N GLY A 410 -13.62 18.55 15.91
CA GLY A 410 -13.98 19.15 14.62
C GLY A 410 -12.82 19.66 13.76
N ASN A 411 -11.56 19.41 14.13
CA ASN A 411 -10.43 19.69 13.23
C ASN A 411 -10.32 18.63 12.13
N ASN A 412 -9.55 18.94 11.07
CA ASN A 412 -9.28 18.01 9.97
C ASN A 412 -10.57 17.48 9.30
N SER A 413 -11.61 18.30 9.21
CA SER A 413 -12.98 17.93 8.79
C SER A 413 -13.13 17.45 7.34
N LYS A 414 -12.05 17.46 6.54
CA LYS A 414 -12.00 16.81 5.22
C LYS A 414 -11.50 15.36 5.24
N LEU A 415 -10.96 14.90 6.37
CA LEU A 415 -10.24 13.63 6.48
C LEU A 415 -11.16 12.43 6.29
N MET A 416 -10.82 11.58 5.32
CA MET A 416 -11.43 10.27 5.08
C MET A 416 -10.47 9.12 5.44
N PHE A 417 -9.16 9.35 5.35
CA PHE A 417 -8.14 8.32 5.56
C PHE A 417 -6.82 8.86 6.10
N LEU A 418 -6.27 8.20 7.13
CA LEU A 418 -4.92 8.39 7.65
C LEU A 418 -4.24 7.02 7.78
N SER A 419 -3.03 6.89 7.22
CA SER A 419 -2.17 5.71 7.38
C SER A 419 -0.77 6.13 7.80
N ILE A 420 -0.36 5.70 8.98
CA ILE A 420 0.96 5.96 9.56
C ILE A 420 1.72 4.64 9.60
N HIS A 421 2.93 4.63 9.05
CA HIS A 421 3.88 3.52 9.14
C HIS A 421 5.12 4.01 9.90
N PHE A 422 5.47 3.31 10.97
CA PHE A 422 6.56 3.73 11.85
C PHE A 422 7.95 3.41 11.26
N GLY A 423 8.99 4.07 11.77
CA GLY A 423 10.37 3.83 11.35
C GLY A 423 10.95 2.50 11.87
N GLU A 424 12.06 2.03 11.29
CA GLU A 424 12.78 0.88 11.84
C GLU A 424 13.19 1.14 13.30
N GLY A 425 12.86 0.20 14.20
CA GLY A 425 13.06 0.36 15.64
C GLY A 425 11.98 1.15 16.38
N PHE A 426 10.93 1.61 15.69
CA PHE A 426 9.74 2.20 16.29
C PHE A 426 8.55 1.25 16.06
N GLU A 427 8.02 0.69 17.14
CA GLU A 427 6.81 -0.14 17.14
C GLU A 427 5.85 0.44 18.19
N LEU A 428 4.58 0.56 17.84
CA LEU A 428 3.53 1.11 18.70
C LEU A 428 3.13 0.08 19.76
N ASP A 429 3.12 0.46 21.04
CA ASP A 429 2.56 -0.35 22.12
C ASP A 429 1.05 -0.53 21.91
N VAL A 430 0.66 -1.64 21.26
CA VAL A 430 -0.72 -1.97 20.89
C VAL A 430 -1.60 -2.08 22.16
N GLY A 431 -1.14 -2.81 23.18
CA GLY A 431 -1.87 -2.94 24.44
C GLY A 431 -2.04 -1.60 25.15
N GLY A 432 -0.99 -0.78 25.17
CA GLY A 432 -1.02 0.56 25.71
C GLY A 432 -1.99 1.49 24.95
N ILE A 433 -1.94 1.55 23.61
CA ILE A 433 -2.83 2.44 22.85
C ILE A 433 -4.28 2.00 22.94
N VAL A 434 -4.57 0.69 22.89
CA VAL A 434 -5.94 0.17 23.09
C VAL A 434 -6.46 0.52 24.48
N HIS A 435 -5.66 0.39 25.53
CA HIS A 435 -6.05 0.82 26.88
C HIS A 435 -6.33 2.34 26.96
N ARG A 436 -5.54 3.20 26.29
CA ARG A 436 -5.84 4.64 26.25
C ARG A 436 -7.07 4.96 25.41
N LEU A 437 -7.24 4.32 24.26
CA LEU A 437 -8.43 4.47 23.42
C LEU A 437 -9.70 4.11 24.22
N ALA A 438 -9.70 3.01 24.97
CA ALA A 438 -10.81 2.59 25.82
C ALA A 438 -11.08 3.46 27.05
N HIS A 439 -10.09 4.27 27.48
CA HIS A 439 -10.25 5.24 28.57
C HIS A 439 -10.73 6.60 28.06
N GLU A 440 -10.23 7.02 26.89
CA GLU A 440 -10.40 8.37 26.35
C GLU A 440 -11.63 8.48 25.43
N PHE A 441 -12.04 7.39 24.78
CA PHE A 441 -13.17 7.33 23.86
C PHE A 441 -14.12 6.18 24.22
N LYS A 442 -15.40 6.34 23.87
CA LYS A 442 -16.38 5.25 23.96
C LYS A 442 -16.22 4.34 22.74
N LEU A 443 -15.38 3.32 22.86
CA LEU A 443 -15.19 2.33 21.80
C LEU A 443 -16.47 1.52 21.54
N ILE A 444 -16.64 1.15 20.27
CA ILE A 444 -17.51 0.07 19.82
C ILE A 444 -16.58 -1.03 19.29
N ASP A 445 -16.82 -2.28 19.67
CA ASP A 445 -16.00 -3.43 19.24
C ASP A 445 -16.09 -3.58 17.71
N GLY A 446 -14.93 -3.54 17.04
CA GLY A 446 -14.84 -3.70 15.59
C GLY A 446 -15.05 -5.14 15.11
N ASN A 447 -15.14 -5.30 13.79
CA ASN A 447 -15.37 -6.60 13.16
C ASN A 447 -14.13 -7.53 13.14
N GLU A 448 -12.94 -7.00 13.40
CA GLU A 448 -11.66 -7.71 13.35
C GLU A 448 -10.78 -7.42 14.58
N GLU A 449 -9.85 -8.31 14.89
CA GLU A 449 -8.95 -8.20 16.04
C GLU A 449 -8.05 -6.96 15.93
N ASN A 450 -7.96 -6.18 17.02
CA ASN A 450 -7.33 -4.85 17.06
C ASN A 450 -7.93 -3.79 16.10
N THR A 451 -9.22 -3.92 15.76
CA THR A 451 -10.01 -2.89 15.08
C THR A 451 -11.08 -2.32 16.02
N PHE A 452 -11.22 -0.99 16.04
CA PHE A 452 -12.06 -0.26 16.99
C PHE A 452 -12.80 0.88 16.30
N GLU A 453 -14.10 1.03 16.56
CA GLU A 453 -14.86 2.20 16.12
C GLU A 453 -14.90 3.25 17.24
N ILE A 454 -14.54 4.50 16.91
CA ILE A 454 -14.86 5.69 17.71
C ILE A 454 -15.90 6.53 16.99
N LYS A 455 -16.71 7.27 17.75
CA LYS A 455 -17.69 8.21 17.20
C LYS A 455 -17.20 9.65 17.38
N GLY A 456 -17.14 10.41 16.29
CA GLY A 456 -16.77 11.83 16.29
C GLY A 456 -17.98 12.77 16.41
N ASN A 457 -17.74 14.04 16.11
CA ASN A 457 -18.80 15.02 15.87
C ASN A 457 -19.65 14.66 14.63
N ASP A 458 -20.83 15.28 14.54
CA ASP A 458 -21.77 15.18 13.41
C ASP A 458 -22.16 13.74 13.01
N ASP A 459 -22.21 12.85 14.01
CA ASP A 459 -22.50 11.42 13.91
C ASP A 459 -21.51 10.57 13.09
N LEU A 460 -20.39 11.14 12.63
CA LEU A 460 -19.32 10.44 11.90
C LEU A 460 -18.71 9.29 12.70
N ILE A 461 -18.38 8.19 12.04
CA ILE A 461 -17.72 7.02 12.64
C ILE A 461 -16.30 6.91 12.08
N ALA A 462 -15.35 6.68 12.98
CA ALA A 462 -13.95 6.50 12.69
C ALA A 462 -13.51 5.08 13.06
N GLU A 463 -13.19 4.27 12.05
CA GLU A 463 -12.63 2.93 12.19
C GLU A 463 -11.10 3.02 12.34
N ILE A 464 -10.58 2.60 13.48
CA ILE A 464 -9.16 2.55 13.81
C ILE A 464 -8.69 1.11 13.73
N ALA A 465 -7.67 0.85 12.91
CA ALA A 465 -7.06 -0.48 12.76
C ALA A 465 -5.56 -0.45 13.08
N ILE A 466 -5.12 -1.30 14.03
CA ILE A 466 -3.75 -1.34 14.54
C ILE A 466 -3.25 -2.80 14.51
N PRO A 467 -2.41 -3.20 13.53
CA PRO A 467 -1.89 -4.57 13.49
C PRO A 467 -1.07 -4.94 14.74
N GLU A 468 -1.07 -6.23 15.09
CA GLU A 468 -0.35 -6.78 16.26
C GLU A 468 1.14 -6.44 16.31
N ASP A 469 1.78 -6.22 15.16
CA ASP A 469 3.20 -5.87 15.07
C ASP A 469 3.49 -4.41 15.47
N GLY A 470 2.46 -3.59 15.69
CA GLY A 470 2.59 -2.18 16.06
C GLY A 470 3.23 -1.31 14.97
N ARG A 471 3.43 -1.80 13.74
CA ARG A 471 4.20 -1.10 12.68
C ARG A 471 3.37 -0.13 11.86
N SER A 472 2.06 -0.14 12.01
CA SER A 472 1.20 0.89 11.45
C SER A 472 0.00 1.22 12.33
N PHE A 473 -0.50 2.43 12.14
CA PHE A 473 -1.77 2.91 12.67
C PHE A 473 -2.59 3.40 11.47
N LYS A 474 -3.84 2.92 11.36
CA LYS A 474 -4.77 3.35 10.31
C LYS A 474 -6.05 3.90 10.94
N LEU A 475 -6.61 4.90 10.27
CA LEU A 475 -7.88 5.54 10.59
C LEU A 475 -8.64 5.75 9.29
N PHE A 476 -9.86 5.23 9.22
CA PHE A 476 -10.83 5.45 8.15
C PHE A 476 -12.03 6.18 8.73
N ILE A 477 -12.61 7.14 8.01
CA ILE A 477 -13.80 7.89 8.44
C ILE A 477 -14.91 7.67 7.40
N ALA A 478 -16.13 7.41 7.89
CA ALA A 478 -17.30 7.00 7.10
C ALA A 478 -18.44 8.02 7.18
#